data_AF-A0A5C1I912-F1
#
_entry.id   AF-A0A5C1I912-F1
#
_cell.length_a   1.000
_cell.length_b   1.000
_cell.length_c   1.000
_cell.angle_alpha   90.00
_cell.angle_beta   90.00
_cell.angle_gamma   90.00
#
_symmetry.space_group_name_H-M   'P 1'
#
loop_
_entity.id
_entity.type
_entity.pdbx_description
1 polymer ?
#
loop_
_entity_poly.entity_id
_entity_poly.type
_entity_poly.pdbx_seq_one_letter_code
_entity_poly.pdbx_strand_id
1 'polypeptide(L)' 'MGLPLRITFNDTDYVYQINTSPITPATSELEILLNGEKILLQKDARRVWVQTGEGPVIEPDFAQALGRSVALRFRM' A
#
# COMPACT_ATOMS: atom_id res chain seq x y z
N MET A 1 -10.78 -2.13 -12.61
CA MET A 1 -9.38 -1.71 -12.83
C MET A 1 -9.17 -0.42 -12.04
N GLY A 2 -8.29 -0.44 -11.04
CA GLY A 2 -8.03 0.71 -10.16
C GLY A 2 -7.18 1.78 -10.87
N LEU A 3 -7.44 3.05 -10.58
CA LEU A 3 -6.65 4.17 -11.13
C LEU A 3 -5.19 4.08 -10.64
N PRO A 4 -4.19 4.30 -11.51
CA PRO A 4 -2.80 4.40 -11.10
C PRO A 4 -2.61 5.61 -10.19
N LEU A 5 -1.98 5.37 -9.05
CA LEU A 5 -1.62 6.36 -8.04
C LEU A 5 -0.12 6.57 -8.07
N ARG A 6 0.30 7.75 -7.61
CA ARG A 6 1.72 8.12 -7.53
C ARG A 6 2.04 8.51 -6.11
N ILE A 7 3.22 8.11 -5.66
CA ILE A 7 3.80 8.55 -4.40
C ILE A 7 5.28 8.84 -4.64
N THR A 8 5.73 9.99 -4.15
CA THR A 8 7.15 10.32 -4.12
C THR A 8 7.68 9.87 -2.76
N PHE A 9 8.64 8.97 -2.76
CA PHE A 9 9.32 8.49 -1.55
C PHE A 9 10.82 8.55 -1.77
N ASN A 10 11.55 9.19 -0.85
CA ASN A 10 13.00 9.36 -0.93
C ASN A 10 13.46 9.91 -2.30
N ASP A 11 12.85 11.02 -2.74
CA ASP A 11 13.09 11.67 -4.04
C ASP A 11 12.86 10.79 -5.28
N THR A 12 12.23 9.62 -5.10
CA THR A 12 11.89 8.70 -6.18
C THR A 12 10.38 8.63 -6.36
N ASP A 13 9.92 8.83 -7.60
CA ASP A 13 8.51 8.70 -7.94
C ASP A 13 8.13 7.26 -8.24
N TYR A 14 7.23 6.71 -7.44
CA TYR A 14 6.68 5.38 -7.62
C TYR A 14 5.24 5.45 -8.13
N VAL A 15 4.90 4.54 -9.04
CA VAL A 15 3.53 4.34 -9.52
C VAL A 15 3.00 3.05 -8.92
N TYR A 16 1.84 3.13 -8.28
CA TYR A 16 1.19 1.98 -7.68
C TYR A 16 -0.31 1.94 -7.99
N GLN A 17 -0.90 0.74 -7.99
CA GLN A 17 -2.32 0.52 -8.20
C GLN A 17 -2.89 -0.28 -7.04
N ILE A 18 -4.09 0.08 -6.60
CA ILE A 18 -4.75 -0.64 -5.53
C ILE A 18 -5.59 -1.75 -6.17
N ASN A 19 -5.27 -2.99 -5.82
CA ASN A 19 -5.96 -4.17 -6.35
C ASN A 19 -7.01 -4.72 -5.37
N THR A 20 -6.90 -4.39 -4.07
CA THR A 20 -7.93 -4.75 -3.09
C THR A 20 -9.25 -4.03 -3.37
N SER A 21 -10.33 -4.82 -3.42
CA SER A 21 -11.71 -4.34 -3.43
C SER A 21 -12.61 -5.42 -2.83
N PRO A 22 -13.53 -5.08 -1.91
CA PRO A 22 -13.82 -3.75 -1.38
C PRO A 22 -12.83 -3.29 -0.30
N ILE A 23 -12.57 -1.98 -0.23
CA ILE A 23 -11.82 -1.37 0.88
C ILE A 23 -12.82 -0.72 1.84
N THR A 24 -12.73 -1.10 3.11
CA THR A 24 -13.58 -0.60 4.20
C THR A 24 -12.72 -0.11 5.35
N PRO A 25 -13.26 0.66 6.31
CA PRO A 25 -12.50 1.09 7.49
C PRO A 25 -11.97 -0.07 8.36
N ALA A 26 -12.58 -1.25 8.27
CA ALA A 26 -12.14 -2.46 8.98
C ALA A 26 -11.03 -3.22 8.22
N THR A 27 -10.73 -2.83 6.98
CA THR A 27 -9.73 -3.50 6.16
C THR A 27 -8.34 -3.34 6.81
N SER A 28 -7.70 -4.47 7.09
CA SER A 28 -6.37 -4.52 7.69
C SER A 28 -5.33 -5.06 6.71
N GLU A 29 -5.73 -5.37 5.48
CA GLU A 29 -4.91 -5.98 4.42
C GLU A 29 -5.17 -5.26 3.10
N LEU A 30 -4.10 -4.89 2.40
CA LEU A 30 -4.14 -4.17 1.12
C LEU A 30 -3.18 -4.83 0.14
N GLU A 31 -3.71 -5.27 -0.99
CA GLU A 31 -2.98 -5.72 -2.16
C GLU A 31 -2.76 -4.51 -3.09
N ILE A 32 -1.50 -4.21 -3.34
CA ILE A 32 -1.06 -3.11 -4.18
C ILE A 32 -0.18 -3.69 -5.30
N LEU A 33 -0.35 -3.20 -6.52
CA LEU A 33 0.59 -3.41 -7.61
C LEU A 33 1.55 -2.23 -7.67
N LEU A 34 2.81 -2.42 -7.29
CA LEU A 34 3.88 -1.44 -7.39
C LEU A 34 4.73 -1.73 -8.63
N ASN A 35 4.79 -0.80 -9.59
CA ASN A 35 5.55 -0.96 -10.85
C ASN A 35 5.24 -2.28 -11.63
N GLY A 36 4.05 -2.84 -11.45
CA GLY A 36 3.64 -4.11 -12.05
C GLY A 36 3.85 -5.35 -11.17
N GLU A 37 4.55 -5.20 -10.03
CA GLU A 37 4.73 -6.27 -9.06
C GLU A 37 3.70 -6.20 -7.94
N LYS A 38 3.16 -7.35 -7.55
CA LYS A 38 2.19 -7.42 -6.46
C LYS A 38 2.92 -7.38 -5.12
N ILE A 39 2.42 -6.51 -4.25
CA ILE A 39 2.81 -6.41 -2.86
C ILE A 39 1.57 -6.47 -1.99
N LEU A 40 1.71 -7.09 -0.83
CA LEU A 40 0.68 -7.18 0.19
C LEU A 40 1.13 -6.35 1.39
N LEU A 41 0.26 -5.46 1.85
CA LEU A 41 0.45 -4.66 3.05
C LEU A 41 -0.55 -5.13 4.10
N GLN A 42 -0.09 -5.34 5.32
CA GLN A 42 -0.94 -5.63 6.46
C GLN A 42 -0.73 -4.59 7.54
N LYS A 43 -1.80 -4.28 8.26
CA LYS A 43 -1.77 -3.37 9.39
C LYS A 43 -1.35 -4.16 10.63
N ASP A 44 -0.18 -3.83 11.18
CA ASP A 44 0.33 -4.44 12.40
C ASP A 44 -0.45 -3.92 13.63
N ALA A 45 -0.27 -4.55 14.79
CA ALA A 45 -0.90 -4.21 16.07
C ALA A 45 -0.69 -2.73 16.48
N ARG A 46 0.40 -2.11 15.99
CA ARG A 46 0.72 -0.67 16.18
C ARG A 46 -0.04 0.26 15.24
N ARG A 47 -0.97 -0.26 14.43
CA ARG A 47 -1.68 0.46 13.35
C ARG A 47 -0.75 1.01 12.25
N VAL A 48 0.43 0.41 12.11
CA VAL A 48 1.41 0.73 11.06
C VAL A 48 1.21 -0.25 9.92
N TRP A 49 1.28 0.23 8.68
CA TRP A 49 1.25 -0.61 7.50
C TRP A 49 2.64 -1.18 7.24
N VAL A 50 2.73 -2.50 7.17
CA VAL A 50 3.97 -3.24 6.89
C VAL A 50 3.75 -4.16 5.70
N GLN A 51 4.78 -4.38 4.91
CA GLN A 51 4.71 -5.38 3.85
C GLN A 51 4.69 -6.78 4.46
N THR A 52 3.76 -7.61 3.99
CA THR A 52 3.62 -9.00 4.41
C THR A 52 3.35 -9.86 3.18
N GLY A 53 4.04 -10.98 3.01
CA GLY A 53 3.80 -11.90 1.88
C GLY A 53 4.86 -11.83 0.78
N GLU A 54 4.55 -12.41 -0.38
CA GLU A 54 5.47 -12.53 -1.52
C GLU A 54 5.42 -11.28 -2.41
N GLY A 55 6.60 -10.76 -2.76
CA GLY A 55 6.77 -9.57 -3.60
C GLY A 55 8.16 -8.95 -3.43
N PRO A 56 8.46 -7.85 -4.14
CA PRO A 56 9.70 -7.09 -3.95
C PRO A 56 9.79 -6.58 -2.52
N VAL A 57 10.91 -6.85 -1.84
CA VAL A 57 11.14 -6.31 -0.50
C VAL A 57 11.24 -4.79 -0.59
N ILE A 58 10.29 -4.09 0.01
CA ILE A 58 10.30 -2.64 0.13
C ILE A 58 10.67 -2.21 1.54
N GLU A 59 11.18 -0.99 1.67
CA GLU A 59 11.50 -0.42 2.97
C GLU A 59 10.23 -0.29 3.84
N PRO A 60 10.29 -0.59 5.15
CA PRO A 60 9.15 -0.47 6.06
C PRO A 60 8.52 0.93 6.05
N ASP A 61 9.33 1.98 5.94
CA ASP A 61 8.86 3.36 5.84
C ASP A 61 8.08 3.60 4.54
N PHE A 62 8.49 2.95 3.44
CA PHE A 62 7.78 3.03 2.17
C PHE A 62 6.45 2.28 2.21
N ALA A 63 6.44 1.07 2.78
CA ALA A 63 5.23 0.29 3.04
C ALA A 63 4.22 1.09 3.89
N GLN A 64 4.72 1.77 4.92
CA GLN A 64 3.94 2.65 5.78
C GLN A 64 3.37 3.84 5.01
N ALA A 65 4.18 4.49 4.16
CA ALA A 65 3.75 5.63 3.36
C ALA A 65 2.67 5.24 2.33
N LEU A 66 2.82 4.09 1.67
CA LEU A 66 1.83 3.53 0.76
C LEU A 66 0.51 3.26 1.47
N GLY A 67 0.54 2.47 2.55
CA GLY A 67 -0.66 2.13 3.30
C GLY A 67 -1.36 3.36 3.89
N ARG A 68 -0.61 4.37 4.36
CA ARG A 68 -1.18 5.66 4.77
C ARG A 68 -1.88 6.39 3.63
N SER A 69 -1.27 6.43 2.44
CA SER A 69 -1.85 7.07 1.26
C SER A 69 -3.19 6.44 0.89
N VAL A 70 -3.26 5.10 0.92
CA VAL A 70 -4.50 4.35 0.72
C VAL A 70 -5.52 4.65 1.81
N ALA A 71 -5.14 4.53 3.09
CA ALA A 71 -6.03 4.78 4.21
C ALA A 71 -6.67 6.17 4.16
N LEU A 72 -5.87 7.21 3.85
CA LEU A 72 -6.37 8.59 3.69
C LEU A 72 -7.37 8.72 2.54
N ARG A 73 -7.11 8.06 1.41
CA ARG A 73 -7.98 8.12 0.22
C ARG A 73 -9.31 7.42 0.44
N PHE A 74 -9.31 6.28 1.13
CA PHE A 74 -10.52 5.50 1.41
C PHE A 74 -11.18 5.86 2.75
N ARG A 75 -10.61 6.82 3.49
CA ARG A 75 -11.08 7.26 4.82
C ARG A 75 -11.20 6.09 5.81
N MET A 76 -10.16 5.27 5.84
CA MET A 76 -10.00 4.15 6.78
C MET A 76 -9.50 4.60 8.15
#